data_AF-A0A8H5ZNT7-F1
#
_entry.id   AF-A0A8H5ZNT7-F1
#
_cell.length_a   1.000
_cell.length_b   1.000
_cell.length_c   1.000
_cell.angle_alpha   90.00
_cell.angle_beta   90.00
_cell.angle_gamma   90.00
#
_symmetry.space_group_name_H-M   'P 1'
#
loop_
_entity.id
_entity.type
_entity.pdbx_description
1 polymer ?
#
loop_
_entity_poly.entity_id
_entity_poly.type
_entity_poly.pdbx_seq_one_letter_code
_entity_poly.pdbx_strand_id
1 'polypeptide(L)'
;MGKKRTHAETKDGFAKPEPDQGRLSAKKEHKKDQKKPHAQSQLLIKPQPEWHAIDLPELPISRNAAMQALAALKDLLGQGVLLPPDRKLKAFARQPALLSAIQGKNVHWKAGEKLPGSLQKTHLIVWAFEDWLKKQYFELLKILEAWSNDEVEFSRNRAVTYVWELLKEKPEQEENLLRLLINKLGDKEKKVASRASYLLLQLQNTHPLMKNVIISSIESDLLFRPNQSGIAKYYAVITLNQTVLSLKEPEVANKLLEIYFSLFLGLLKKQKEHEKEEKRLNKHGLIQGGGGKPGKMARQKAEKAATMAFKVEDESREKLISAILTGVNRAFPFAKTDDAKFEDQLNMIFEVTHSSNFNTSIQAMTLIQQISATKHYSADRFYRTLYESLLDPRLMTTSKHIMFLNLLYRSLKADTSIKRVKAFVKRLLQTIHMHEPPFICGVLYLVNELINTFPSIKSMLSTPEDHADDSGDEHYEDVDEEKEPTTNKSEDKSTAPAYDSRKRDPEYARADLSCLWELLPLQAHYHPSVHVLASKIVNQEPIKEKPDPTIYTLMNFLDKFSFKNAKAKSSGIHGTSIMQPMAGTSKAASYLITTRDGDRTHDPLNSEQFWRRKVDDVRDDEVFFHTE
;
A
#
# COMPACT_ATOMS: atom_id res chain seq x y z
N MET A 1 31.55 54.49 30.00
CA MET A 1 30.86 54.12 31.25
C MET A 1 30.76 52.61 31.33
N GLY A 2 31.09 52.01 32.48
CA GLY A 2 30.80 50.60 32.83
C GLY A 2 31.77 49.56 32.25
N LYS A 3 32.43 48.77 33.10
CA LYS A 3 33.69 48.03 32.84
C LYS A 3 33.52 46.56 32.42
N LYS A 4 34.58 46.07 31.78
CA LYS A 4 34.86 44.75 31.18
C LYS A 4 34.93 43.56 32.15
N ARG A 5 34.70 42.37 31.53
CA ARG A 5 35.13 40.98 31.79
C ARG A 5 36.30 40.76 32.78
N THR A 6 36.31 39.60 33.44
CA THR A 6 37.44 38.64 33.38
C THR A 6 36.97 37.19 33.53
N HIS A 7 37.76 36.30 32.92
CA HIS A 7 37.67 34.85 32.83
C HIS A 7 38.89 34.32 33.61
N ALA A 8 38.70 33.39 34.55
CA ALA A 8 39.75 32.54 35.13
C ALA A 8 39.04 31.28 35.67
N GLU A 9 39.06 30.19 34.91
CA GLU A 9 39.90 28.99 35.15
C GLU A 9 39.34 28.12 36.30
N THR A 10 38.40 27.21 36.01
CA THR A 10 38.62 25.76 35.74
C THR A 10 39.57 25.07 36.72
N LYS A 11 39.02 24.15 37.54
CA LYS A 11 39.67 22.89 37.95
C LYS A 11 38.65 21.90 38.51
N ASP A 12 38.58 20.75 37.85
CA ASP A 12 38.52 19.36 38.35
C ASP A 12 37.55 19.03 39.51
N GLY A 13 36.76 17.96 39.51
CA GLY A 13 36.88 16.65 38.89
C GLY A 13 36.28 15.59 39.83
N PHE A 14 35.71 14.55 39.26
CA PHE A 14 35.05 13.40 39.92
C PHE A 14 35.82 12.75 41.09
N ALA A 15 35.10 12.29 42.14
CA ALA A 15 35.39 11.01 42.81
C ALA A 15 34.28 10.54 43.80
N LYS A 16 33.99 9.23 43.77
CA LYS A 16 33.10 8.42 44.62
C LYS A 16 33.43 8.47 46.13
N PRO A 17 32.55 7.95 47.00
CA PRO A 17 33.00 7.30 48.23
C PRO A 17 32.57 5.83 48.32
N GLU A 18 33.49 4.98 48.76
CA GLU A 18 33.33 3.79 49.62
C GLU A 18 34.72 3.14 49.83
N PRO A 19 34.97 2.25 50.81
CA PRO A 19 34.35 2.10 52.13
C PRO A 19 35.38 1.82 53.28
N ASP A 20 34.87 1.79 54.52
CA ASP A 20 35.25 0.98 55.70
C ASP A 20 36.72 0.90 56.20
N GLN A 21 36.93 1.23 57.48
CA GLN A 21 37.79 0.50 58.43
C GLN A 21 37.82 1.16 59.83
N GLY A 22 37.64 0.34 60.88
CA GLY A 22 38.51 0.44 62.06
C GLY A 22 37.94 0.80 63.45
N ARG A 23 37.26 -0.18 64.07
CA ARG A 23 37.50 -0.71 65.44
C ARG A 23 37.57 0.20 66.70
N LEU A 24 36.70 -0.21 67.65
CA LEU A 24 36.94 -0.52 69.08
C LEU A 24 37.18 0.62 70.09
N SER A 25 36.23 0.78 71.01
CA SER A 25 36.56 0.72 72.44
C SER A 25 35.39 0.15 73.25
N ALA A 26 35.73 -0.82 74.10
CA ALA A 26 34.82 -1.57 74.94
C ALA A 26 34.81 -1.00 76.36
N LYS A 27 33.62 -0.87 76.96
CA LYS A 27 33.46 -0.88 78.43
C LYS A 27 32.42 -1.94 78.80
N LYS A 28 32.90 -2.92 79.56
CA LYS A 28 32.10 -3.96 80.23
C LYS A 28 31.48 -3.37 81.49
N GLU A 29 30.17 -3.56 81.66
CA GLU A 29 29.54 -3.61 82.99
C GLU A 29 28.68 -4.87 83.10
N HIS A 30 28.62 -5.40 84.32
CA HIS A 30 28.21 -6.75 84.68
C HIS A 30 26.69 -6.90 84.93
N LYS A 31 26.18 -8.07 84.52
CA LYS A 31 25.13 -8.91 85.14
C LYS A 31 23.71 -8.33 85.36
N LYS A 32 22.73 -8.95 84.69
CA LYS A 32 21.80 -9.92 85.32
C LYS A 32 20.89 -10.58 84.27
N ASP A 33 20.70 -11.88 84.42
CA ASP A 33 19.80 -12.72 83.62
C ASP A 33 18.35 -12.26 83.72
N GLN A 34 17.73 -11.95 82.58
CA GLN A 34 16.29 -12.02 82.38
C GLN A 34 16.00 -12.61 80.99
N LYS A 35 15.34 -13.77 80.98
CA LYS A 35 14.76 -14.39 79.78
C LYS A 35 13.87 -13.37 79.05
N LYS A 36 14.22 -12.98 77.83
CA LYS A 36 13.32 -12.25 76.93
C LYS A 36 12.58 -13.25 76.02
N PRO A 37 11.25 -13.13 75.85
CA PRO A 37 10.49 -13.97 74.95
C PRO A 37 10.86 -13.66 73.49
N HIS A 38 10.65 -14.62 72.60
CA HIS A 38 10.81 -14.46 71.15
C HIS A 38 10.19 -13.15 70.66
N ALA A 39 11.02 -12.25 70.14
CA ALA A 39 10.56 -11.06 69.44
C ALA A 39 9.86 -11.52 68.16
N GLN A 40 8.53 -11.38 68.11
CA GLN A 40 7.78 -11.38 66.86
C GLN A 40 8.38 -10.32 65.94
N SER A 41 8.63 -10.69 64.69
CA SER A 41 9.05 -9.78 63.63
C SER A 41 8.09 -8.60 63.55
N GLN A 42 8.52 -7.43 64.02
CA GLN A 42 7.77 -6.19 63.82
C GLN A 42 7.66 -5.95 62.32
N LEU A 43 6.42 -5.83 61.83
CA LEU A 43 6.16 -5.30 60.50
C LEU A 43 6.83 -3.93 60.41
N LEU A 44 7.71 -3.74 59.42
CA LEU A 44 8.36 -2.46 59.10
C LEU A 44 7.36 -1.32 58.81
N ILE A 45 6.10 -1.67 58.57
CA ILE A 45 4.99 -0.75 58.37
C ILE A 45 4.00 -0.99 59.50
N LYS A 46 3.77 0.03 60.34
CA LYS A 46 2.63 0.04 61.26
C LYS A 46 1.35 0.11 60.40
N PRO A 47 0.45 -0.90 60.43
CA PRO A 47 -0.83 -0.77 59.77
C PRO A 47 -1.55 0.40 60.43
N GLN A 48 -1.79 1.48 59.70
CA GLN A 48 -2.61 2.58 60.19
C GLN A 48 -4.07 2.19 59.94
N PRO A 49 -4.88 1.86 60.95
CA PRO A 49 -6.26 1.41 60.75
C PRO A 49 -7.21 2.52 60.27
N GLU A 50 -6.78 3.78 60.32
CA GLU A 50 -7.56 4.98 60.05
C GLU A 50 -7.43 5.50 58.59
N TRP A 51 -6.70 4.81 57.69
CA TRP A 51 -6.52 5.29 56.32
C TRP A 51 -7.83 5.48 55.53
N HIS A 52 -8.88 4.78 55.96
CA HIS A 52 -10.24 4.90 55.42
C HIS A 52 -11.02 6.11 55.95
N ALA A 53 -10.55 6.73 57.04
CA ALA A 53 -11.23 7.82 57.75
C ALA A 53 -10.57 9.20 57.51
N ILE A 54 -9.47 9.24 56.76
CA ILE A 54 -8.82 10.50 56.36
C ILE A 54 -9.58 11.05 55.15
N ASP A 55 -10.20 12.21 55.32
CA ASP A 55 -10.76 12.97 54.20
C ASP A 55 -9.64 13.24 53.18
N LEU A 56 -9.79 12.66 52.00
CA LEU A 56 -8.84 12.85 50.91
C LEU A 56 -8.81 14.33 50.54
N PRO A 57 -7.63 14.94 50.35
CA PRO A 57 -7.54 16.33 49.93
C PRO A 57 -8.28 16.50 48.60
N GLU A 58 -9.11 17.55 48.50
CA GLU A 58 -9.80 17.89 47.26
C GLU A 58 -8.77 18.15 46.16
N LEU A 59 -8.64 17.18 45.24
CA LEU A 59 -7.75 17.31 44.11
C LEU A 59 -8.33 18.40 43.19
N PRO A 60 -7.50 19.33 42.68
CA PRO A 60 -7.97 20.31 41.73
C PRO A 60 -8.54 19.59 40.50
N ILE A 61 -9.78 19.91 40.12
CA ILE A 61 -10.49 19.37 38.95
C ILE A 61 -9.90 19.97 37.66
N SER A 62 -8.57 19.96 37.55
CA SER A 62 -7.86 20.37 36.36
C SER A 62 -7.56 19.15 35.51
N ARG A 63 -7.72 19.31 34.21
CA ARG A 63 -7.46 18.25 33.23
C ARG A 63 -6.02 17.72 33.29
N ASN A 64 -5.07 18.61 33.61
CA ASN A 64 -3.66 18.26 33.80
C ASN A 64 -3.46 17.41 35.06
N ALA A 65 -4.10 17.75 36.18
CA ALA A 65 -4.06 16.94 37.40
C ALA A 65 -4.66 15.55 37.17
N ALA A 66 -5.77 15.46 36.43
CA ALA A 66 -6.36 14.16 36.06
C ALA A 66 -5.41 13.31 35.18
N MET A 67 -4.69 13.92 34.23
CA MET A 67 -3.67 13.21 33.46
C MET A 67 -2.47 12.76 34.29
N GLN A 68 -2.05 13.57 35.27
CA GLN A 68 -0.97 13.21 36.19
C GLN A 68 -1.39 12.04 37.10
N ALA A 69 -2.62 12.06 37.61
CA ALA A 69 -3.18 10.95 38.37
C ALA A 69 -3.22 9.67 37.53
N LEU A 70 -3.63 9.78 36.27
CA LEU A 70 -3.67 8.64 35.35
C LEU A 70 -2.25 8.14 34.99
N ALA A 71 -1.27 9.03 34.87
CA ALA A 71 0.14 8.65 34.70
C ALA A 71 0.65 7.87 35.92
N ALA A 72 0.37 8.34 37.13
CA ALA A 72 0.76 7.67 38.37
C ALA A 72 0.11 6.27 38.50
N LEU A 73 -1.18 6.14 38.15
CA LEU A 73 -1.86 4.84 38.11
C LEU A 73 -1.22 3.90 37.09
N LYS A 74 -0.88 4.42 35.90
CA LYS A 74 -0.17 3.66 34.86
C LYS A 74 1.21 3.21 35.33
N ASP A 75 1.97 4.06 36.03
CA ASP A 75 3.29 3.69 36.55
C ASP A 75 3.19 2.62 37.65
N LEU A 76 2.20 2.75 38.54
CA LEU A 76 1.92 1.80 39.61
C LEU A 76 1.51 0.41 39.08
N LEU A 77 0.75 0.36 37.97
CA LEU A 77 0.30 -0.89 37.37
C LEU A 77 1.29 -1.47 36.33
N GLY A 78 2.07 -0.62 35.67
CA GLY A 78 3.03 -1.04 34.65
C GLY A 78 4.39 -1.41 35.23
N GLN A 79 5.11 -0.41 35.76
CA GLN A 79 6.46 -0.58 36.32
C GLN A 79 6.43 -1.01 37.80
N GLY A 80 5.34 -0.69 38.50
CA GLY A 80 5.15 -1.06 39.89
C GLY A 80 4.99 -2.56 40.11
N VAL A 81 5.10 -2.96 41.38
CA VAL A 81 5.05 -4.38 41.82
C VAL A 81 3.61 -4.87 42.01
N LEU A 82 2.61 -4.05 41.66
CA LEU A 82 1.22 -4.34 41.99
C LEU A 82 0.63 -5.48 41.12
N LEU A 83 1.07 -5.57 39.86
CA LEU A 83 0.69 -6.67 38.98
C LEU A 83 1.70 -7.83 39.08
N PRO A 84 1.25 -9.09 39.06
CA PRO A 84 2.15 -10.24 39.06
C PRO A 84 3.11 -10.21 37.86
N PRO A 85 4.40 -10.53 38.04
CA PRO A 85 5.36 -10.43 36.95
C PRO A 85 5.18 -11.52 35.88
N ASP A 86 4.77 -12.73 36.29
CA ASP A 86 4.85 -13.94 35.45
C ASP A 86 3.48 -14.45 34.98
N ARG A 87 2.38 -13.81 35.39
CA ARG A 87 1.02 -14.30 35.09
C ARG A 87 -0.01 -13.19 35.03
N LYS A 88 -1.10 -13.47 34.31
CA LYS A 88 -2.28 -12.61 34.32
C LYS A 88 -3.09 -12.74 35.63
N LEU A 89 -3.83 -11.70 36.00
CA LEU A 89 -4.77 -11.70 37.12
C LEU A 89 -5.91 -12.67 36.85
N LYS A 90 -6.35 -13.38 37.89
CA LYS A 90 -7.42 -14.35 37.83
C LYS A 90 -8.63 -13.83 38.59
N ALA A 91 -9.80 -13.97 37.99
CA ALA A 91 -11.06 -13.75 38.69
C ALA A 91 -11.18 -14.76 39.84
N PHE A 92 -11.84 -14.37 40.93
CA PHE A 92 -11.94 -15.19 42.14
C PHE A 92 -12.44 -16.61 41.85
N ALA A 93 -13.49 -16.73 41.03
CA ALA A 93 -14.11 -18.00 40.67
C ALA A 93 -13.23 -18.90 39.78
N ARG A 94 -12.21 -18.35 39.11
CA ARG A 94 -11.33 -19.08 38.17
C ARG A 94 -9.99 -19.46 38.80
N GLN A 95 -9.86 -19.36 40.12
CA GLN A 95 -8.64 -19.76 40.81
C GLN A 95 -8.50 -21.29 40.81
N PRO A 96 -7.39 -21.86 40.31
CA PRO A 96 -7.25 -23.31 40.13
C PRO A 96 -7.23 -24.07 41.46
N ALA A 97 -6.70 -23.46 42.52
CA ALA A 97 -6.72 -24.05 43.87
C ALA A 97 -8.12 -24.06 44.48
N LEU A 98 -8.98 -23.08 44.13
CA LEU A 98 -10.39 -23.08 44.53
C LEU A 98 -11.17 -24.13 43.74
N LEU A 99 -10.95 -24.22 42.42
CA LEU A 99 -11.60 -25.19 41.54
C LEU A 99 -11.24 -26.63 41.93
N SER A 100 -9.97 -26.93 42.17
CA SER A 100 -9.52 -28.26 42.60
C SER A 100 -10.03 -28.65 43.99
N ALA A 101 -10.16 -27.70 44.92
CA ALA A 101 -10.72 -27.96 46.23
C ALA A 101 -12.24 -28.22 46.20
N ILE A 102 -12.97 -27.64 45.23
CA ILE A 102 -14.43 -27.78 45.10
C ILE A 102 -14.84 -28.92 44.17
N GLN A 103 -14.01 -29.27 43.16
CA GLN A 103 -14.28 -30.36 42.20
C GLN A 103 -14.05 -31.77 42.77
N GLY A 104 -13.57 -31.91 44.00
CA GLY A 104 -13.52 -33.19 44.72
C GLY A 104 -14.92 -33.73 45.07
N LYS A 105 -15.06 -35.07 45.16
CA LYS A 105 -16.33 -35.76 45.46
C LYS A 105 -17.04 -35.16 46.69
N ASN A 106 -18.24 -34.62 46.49
CA ASN A 106 -19.21 -34.18 47.50
C ASN A 106 -18.74 -33.15 48.54
N VAL A 107 -18.25 -32.00 48.09
CA VAL A 107 -18.05 -30.85 49.00
C VAL A 107 -19.36 -30.05 49.15
N HIS A 108 -20.24 -30.51 50.04
CA HIS A 108 -21.31 -29.67 50.59
C HIS A 108 -20.71 -28.79 51.71
N TRP A 109 -20.09 -27.68 51.33
CA TRP A 109 -19.52 -26.74 52.30
C TRP A 109 -20.57 -25.71 52.73
N LYS A 110 -20.80 -25.60 54.04
CA LYS A 110 -21.68 -24.57 54.63
C LYS A 110 -20.87 -23.47 55.31
N ALA A 111 -21.43 -22.26 55.34
CA ALA A 111 -20.81 -21.12 56.02
C ALA A 111 -20.54 -21.45 57.50
N GLY A 112 -19.26 -21.48 57.88
CA GLY A 112 -18.80 -21.83 59.24
C GLY A 112 -17.94 -23.09 59.32
N GLU A 113 -17.95 -23.95 58.30
CA GLU A 113 -17.10 -25.14 58.23
C GLU A 113 -15.66 -24.80 57.84
N LYS A 114 -14.70 -25.64 58.28
CA LYS A 114 -13.29 -25.51 57.86
C LYS A 114 -13.20 -25.61 56.34
N LEU A 115 -12.34 -24.77 55.76
CA LEU A 115 -12.21 -24.67 54.30
C LEU A 115 -11.79 -26.02 53.71
N PRO A 116 -12.38 -26.44 52.58
CA PRO A 116 -12.07 -27.72 51.95
C PRO A 116 -10.62 -27.75 51.43
N GLY A 117 -9.93 -28.87 51.63
CA GLY A 117 -8.52 -29.07 51.24
C GLY A 117 -7.51 -28.35 52.15
N SER A 118 -6.34 -28.01 51.60
CA SER A 118 -5.27 -27.26 52.29
C SER A 118 -5.43 -25.73 52.20
N LEU A 119 -6.67 -25.25 52.05
CA LEU A 119 -6.97 -23.83 51.86
C LEU A 119 -6.95 -23.06 53.18
N GLN A 120 -6.16 -21.99 53.23
CA GLN A 120 -6.10 -21.07 54.37
C GLN A 120 -6.92 -19.81 54.07
N LYS A 121 -7.39 -19.12 55.12
CA LYS A 121 -8.09 -17.83 55.01
C LYS A 121 -7.25 -16.77 54.28
N THR A 122 -5.93 -16.82 54.43
CA THR A 122 -4.96 -15.97 53.73
C THR A 122 -5.08 -16.10 52.22
N HIS A 123 -5.26 -17.31 51.69
CA HIS A 123 -5.44 -17.54 50.25
C HIS A 123 -6.70 -16.87 49.72
N LEU A 124 -7.82 -16.97 50.46
CA LEU A 124 -9.08 -16.33 50.08
C LEU A 124 -8.97 -14.80 50.04
N ILE A 125 -8.28 -14.20 51.01
CA ILE A 125 -8.06 -12.75 51.05
C ILE A 125 -7.25 -12.30 49.83
N VAL A 126 -6.16 -13.01 49.51
CA VAL A 126 -5.33 -12.69 48.33
C VAL A 126 -6.13 -12.84 47.04
N TRP A 127 -6.95 -13.88 46.90
CA TRP A 127 -7.79 -14.06 45.71
C TRP A 127 -8.90 -13.00 45.60
N ALA A 128 -9.48 -12.57 46.72
CA ALA A 128 -10.47 -11.50 46.73
C ALA A 128 -9.85 -10.16 46.35
N PHE A 129 -8.64 -9.88 46.84
CA PHE A 129 -7.87 -8.71 46.43
C PHE A 129 -7.50 -8.76 44.94
N GLU A 130 -7.07 -9.92 44.44
CA GLU A 130 -6.74 -10.11 43.02
C GLU A 130 -7.96 -9.86 42.10
N ASP A 131 -9.14 -10.34 42.50
CA ASP A 131 -10.39 -10.10 41.78
C ASP A 131 -10.80 -8.63 41.80
N TRP A 132 -10.68 -7.97 42.95
CA TRP A 132 -10.90 -6.53 43.08
C TRP A 132 -9.94 -5.75 42.18
N LEU A 133 -8.65 -6.09 42.21
CA LEU A 133 -7.63 -5.43 41.41
C LEU A 133 -7.90 -5.59 39.91
N LYS A 134 -8.34 -6.78 39.48
CA LYS A 134 -8.72 -7.03 38.09
C LYS A 134 -9.91 -6.16 37.65
N LYS A 135 -10.89 -5.95 38.54
CA LYS A 135 -12.03 -5.04 38.29
C LYS A 135 -11.57 -3.58 38.22
N GLN A 136 -10.71 -3.14 39.14
CA GLN A 136 -10.18 -1.77 39.12
C GLN A 136 -9.34 -1.49 37.86
N TYR A 137 -8.53 -2.46 37.42
CA TYR A 137 -7.78 -2.35 36.17
C TYR A 137 -8.73 -2.17 34.97
N PHE A 138 -9.84 -2.89 34.93
CA PHE A 138 -10.85 -2.73 33.88
C PHE A 138 -11.51 -1.36 33.91
N GLU A 139 -11.84 -0.82 35.08
CA GLU A 139 -12.37 0.55 35.20
C GLU A 139 -11.36 1.58 34.72
N LEU A 140 -10.06 1.41 35.03
CA LEU A 140 -9.00 2.26 34.48
C LEU A 140 -8.98 2.24 32.95
N LEU A 141 -9.17 1.08 32.32
CA LEU A 141 -9.22 0.98 30.86
C LEU A 141 -10.42 1.71 30.26
N LYS A 142 -11.59 1.67 30.91
CA LYS A 142 -12.76 2.46 30.47
C LYS A 142 -12.49 3.96 30.54
N ILE A 143 -11.78 4.40 31.59
CA ILE A 143 -11.35 5.80 31.71
C ILE A 143 -10.38 6.13 30.56
N LEU A 144 -9.35 5.30 30.33
CA LEU A 144 -8.41 5.47 29.22
C LEU A 144 -9.12 5.51 27.86
N GLU A 145 -10.15 4.70 27.64
CA GLU A 145 -10.96 4.72 26.43
C GLU A 145 -11.65 6.09 26.24
N ALA A 146 -12.26 6.64 27.29
CA ALA A 146 -12.87 7.97 27.25
C ALA A 146 -11.84 9.07 26.93
N TRP A 147 -10.68 9.06 27.61
CA TRP A 147 -9.59 10.01 27.36
C TRP A 147 -8.97 9.86 25.96
N SER A 148 -8.97 8.64 25.42
CA SER A 148 -8.50 8.40 24.06
C SER A 148 -9.42 9.06 23.04
N ASN A 149 -10.73 9.14 23.29
CA ASN A 149 -11.74 9.70 22.36
C ASN A 149 -12.07 11.17 22.62
N ASP A 150 -11.27 11.83 23.45
CA ASP A 150 -11.48 13.20 23.85
C ASP A 150 -11.25 14.21 22.69
N GLU A 151 -11.84 15.40 22.78
CA GLU A 151 -11.73 16.43 21.74
C GLU A 151 -10.30 16.99 21.61
N VAL A 152 -9.57 17.07 22.72
CA VAL A 152 -8.22 17.67 22.75
C VAL A 152 -7.16 16.66 22.29
N GLU A 153 -6.42 17.05 21.24
CA GLU A 153 -5.35 16.24 20.64
C GLU A 153 -4.28 15.80 21.67
N PHE A 154 -3.81 16.72 22.51
CA PHE A 154 -2.79 16.44 23.53
C PHE A 154 -3.22 15.29 24.46
N SER A 155 -4.48 15.31 24.90
CA SER A 155 -5.07 14.30 25.77
C SER A 155 -5.10 12.93 25.12
N ARG A 156 -5.56 12.87 23.87
CA ARG A 156 -5.61 11.63 23.11
C ARG A 156 -4.22 11.04 22.91
N ASN A 157 -3.24 11.86 22.52
CA ASN A 157 -1.85 11.42 22.33
C ASN A 157 -1.24 10.86 23.62
N ARG A 158 -1.52 11.47 24.78
CA ARG A 158 -1.07 10.97 26.08
C ARG A 158 -1.76 9.67 26.45
N ALA A 159 -3.09 9.59 26.34
CA ALA A 159 -3.84 8.38 26.61
C ALA A 159 -3.36 7.20 25.74
N VAL A 160 -3.14 7.42 24.45
CA VAL A 160 -2.61 6.42 23.51
C VAL A 160 -1.19 5.97 23.91
N THR A 161 -0.36 6.89 24.40
CA THR A 161 0.98 6.55 24.89
C THR A 161 0.89 5.68 26.16
N TYR A 162 0.00 6.00 27.10
CA TYR A 162 -0.19 5.18 28.30
C TYR A 162 -0.74 3.78 28.00
N VAL A 163 -1.66 3.65 27.05
CA VAL A 163 -2.15 2.34 26.56
C VAL A 163 -0.99 1.51 26.00
N TRP A 164 -0.11 2.11 25.20
CA TRP A 164 1.06 1.42 24.67
C TRP A 164 2.07 1.03 25.77
N GLU A 165 2.33 1.90 26.74
CA GLU A 165 3.24 1.59 27.84
C GLU A 165 2.72 0.44 28.70
N LEU A 166 1.42 0.42 29.03
CA LEU A 166 0.80 -0.69 29.74
C LEU A 166 0.93 -2.01 28.97
N LEU A 167 0.73 -1.97 27.64
CA LEU A 167 0.84 -3.13 26.77
C LEU A 167 2.28 -3.63 26.62
N LYS A 168 3.26 -2.72 26.59
CA LYS A 168 4.68 -3.04 26.51
C LYS A 168 5.20 -3.69 27.79
N GLU A 169 4.81 -3.18 28.96
CA GLU A 169 5.32 -3.65 30.25
C GLU A 169 4.57 -4.90 30.75
N LYS A 170 3.23 -4.83 30.91
CA LYS A 170 2.40 -5.92 31.47
C LYS A 170 1.05 -6.06 30.74
N PRO A 171 0.91 -7.00 29.79
CA PRO A 171 -0.28 -7.16 28.94
C PRO A 171 -1.44 -7.92 29.63
N GLU A 172 -1.94 -7.42 30.76
CA GLU A 172 -3.01 -8.04 31.57
C GLU A 172 -4.36 -8.16 30.83
N GLN A 173 -4.72 -7.14 30.04
CA GLN A 173 -5.88 -7.13 29.14
C GLN A 173 -5.46 -6.76 27.72
N GLU A 174 -4.49 -7.51 27.21
CA GLU A 174 -3.87 -7.36 25.89
C GLU A 174 -4.86 -7.05 24.77
N GLU A 175 -5.93 -7.83 24.62
CA GLU A 175 -6.92 -7.68 23.55
C GLU A 175 -7.63 -6.31 23.61
N ASN A 176 -8.07 -5.89 24.81
CA ASN A 176 -8.73 -4.59 24.98
C ASN A 176 -7.75 -3.43 24.73
N LEU A 177 -6.52 -3.52 25.24
CA LEU A 177 -5.48 -2.51 25.03
C LEU A 177 -5.09 -2.38 23.55
N LEU A 178 -4.90 -3.51 22.88
CA LEU A 178 -4.63 -3.56 21.44
C LEU A 178 -5.78 -2.94 20.65
N ARG A 179 -7.03 -3.31 20.96
CA ARG A 179 -8.21 -2.75 20.32
C ARG A 179 -8.27 -1.23 20.46
N LEU A 180 -7.98 -0.69 21.65
CA LEU A 180 -7.92 0.77 21.87
C LEU A 180 -6.84 1.43 21.00
N LEU A 181 -5.65 0.84 20.93
CA LEU A 181 -4.54 1.36 20.13
C LEU A 181 -4.82 1.27 18.61
N ILE A 182 -5.39 0.16 18.14
CA ILE A 182 -5.72 -0.08 16.73
C ILE A 182 -6.86 0.82 16.26
N ASN A 183 -7.91 1.01 17.07
CA ASN A 183 -8.99 1.93 16.77
C ASN A 183 -8.48 3.36 16.51
N LYS A 184 -7.33 3.74 17.11
CA LYS A 184 -6.70 5.05 16.90
C LYS A 184 -5.97 5.23 15.59
N LEU A 185 -5.75 4.16 14.81
CA LEU A 185 -5.34 4.30 13.40
C LEU A 185 -6.40 5.01 12.54
N GLY A 186 -7.68 4.93 12.95
CA GLY A 186 -8.79 5.59 12.28
C GLY A 186 -9.16 6.97 12.83
N ASP A 187 -8.29 7.58 13.64
CA ASP A 187 -8.56 8.89 14.22
C ASP A 187 -8.66 10.00 13.15
N LYS A 188 -9.53 10.99 13.37
CA LYS A 188 -9.71 12.14 12.46
C LYS A 188 -8.44 12.97 12.35
N GLU A 189 -7.66 13.04 13.44
CA GLU A 189 -6.43 13.82 13.49
C GLU A 189 -5.24 12.97 13.03
N LYS A 190 -4.56 13.43 11.97
CA LYS A 190 -3.49 12.66 11.32
C LYS A 190 -2.30 12.39 12.26
N LYS A 191 -2.01 13.31 13.18
CA LYS A 191 -0.93 13.18 14.17
C LYS A 191 -1.19 12.05 15.17
N VAL A 192 -2.44 11.88 15.59
CA VAL A 192 -2.83 10.81 16.52
C VAL A 192 -2.75 9.45 15.81
N ALA A 193 -3.27 9.37 14.58
CA ALA A 193 -3.20 8.14 13.77
C ALA A 193 -1.75 7.73 13.46
N SER A 194 -0.89 8.68 13.08
CA SER A 194 0.54 8.40 12.82
C SER A 194 1.29 8.01 14.09
N ARG A 195 0.95 8.62 15.24
CA ARG A 195 1.48 8.25 16.55
C ARG A 195 1.07 6.82 16.94
N ALA A 196 -0.18 6.44 16.75
CA ALA A 196 -0.67 5.08 16.99
C ALA A 196 0.07 4.06 16.10
N SER A 197 0.24 4.37 14.80
CA SER A 197 1.04 3.55 13.88
C SER A 197 2.49 3.36 14.37
N TYR A 198 3.15 4.45 14.78
CA TYR A 198 4.51 4.40 15.31
C TYR A 198 4.61 3.51 16.56
N LEU A 199 3.66 3.64 17.49
CA LEU A 199 3.63 2.87 18.73
C LEU A 199 3.40 1.37 18.48
N LEU A 200 2.53 1.00 17.54
CA LEU A 200 2.33 -0.39 17.12
C LEU A 200 3.62 -0.99 16.54
N LEU A 201 4.36 -0.22 15.73
CA LEU A 201 5.64 -0.68 15.16
C LEU A 201 6.71 -0.85 16.24
N GLN A 202 6.79 0.08 17.19
CA GLN A 202 7.68 -0.07 18.35
C GLN A 202 7.33 -1.31 19.17
N LEU A 203 6.04 -1.61 19.35
CA LEU A 203 5.58 -2.79 20.06
C LEU A 203 6.00 -4.09 19.37
N GLN A 204 5.91 -4.16 18.04
CA GLN A 204 6.38 -5.31 17.26
C GLN A 204 7.89 -5.55 17.39
N ASN A 205 8.68 -4.48 17.54
CA ASN A 205 10.12 -4.58 17.75
C ASN A 205 10.46 -5.05 19.16
N THR A 206 9.73 -4.58 20.17
CA THR A 206 9.95 -5.01 21.57
C THR A 206 9.47 -6.43 21.83
N HIS A 207 8.36 -6.84 21.20
CA HIS A 207 7.72 -8.14 21.40
C HIS A 207 7.44 -8.83 20.04
N PRO A 208 8.46 -9.48 19.42
CA PRO A 208 8.31 -10.10 18.10
C PRO A 208 7.23 -11.18 18.03
N LEU A 209 6.99 -11.92 19.11
CA LEU A 209 5.95 -12.95 19.19
C LEU A 209 4.53 -12.37 19.04
N MET A 210 4.35 -11.08 19.33
CA MET A 210 3.04 -10.40 19.24
C MET A 210 2.70 -9.95 17.82
N LYS A 211 3.63 -10.03 16.85
CA LYS A 211 3.40 -9.57 15.46
C LYS A 211 2.13 -10.17 14.86
N ASN A 212 1.96 -11.48 14.96
CA ASN A 212 0.79 -12.20 14.42
C ASN A 212 -0.51 -11.75 15.08
N VAL A 213 -0.51 -11.52 16.39
CA VAL A 213 -1.66 -11.03 17.13
C VAL A 213 -2.05 -9.63 16.66
N ILE A 214 -1.07 -8.72 16.57
CA ILE A 214 -1.29 -7.34 16.10
C ILE A 214 -1.86 -7.32 14.68
N ILE A 215 -1.28 -8.11 13.76
CA ILE A 215 -1.76 -8.19 12.38
C ILE A 215 -3.20 -8.74 12.33
N SER A 216 -3.49 -9.78 13.12
CA SER A 216 -4.83 -10.36 13.21
C SER A 216 -5.86 -9.38 13.79
N SER A 217 -5.48 -8.61 14.82
CA SER A 217 -6.37 -7.59 15.39
C SER A 217 -6.59 -6.41 14.44
N ILE A 218 -5.57 -5.97 13.68
CA ILE A 218 -5.74 -4.93 12.64
C ILE A 218 -6.71 -5.42 11.55
N GLU A 219 -6.59 -6.70 11.17
CA GLU A 219 -7.49 -7.35 10.22
C GLU A 219 -8.95 -7.38 10.71
N SER A 220 -9.21 -7.92 11.91
CA SER A 220 -10.56 -8.08 12.45
C SER A 220 -11.20 -6.77 12.88
N ASP A 221 -10.46 -5.93 13.60
CA ASP A 221 -11.05 -4.81 14.35
C ASP A 221 -11.16 -3.55 13.49
N LEU A 222 -10.34 -3.43 12.44
CA LEU A 222 -10.25 -2.24 11.60
C LEU A 222 -10.50 -2.51 10.11
N LEU A 223 -9.81 -3.46 9.48
CA LEU A 223 -9.84 -3.58 8.01
C LEU A 223 -11.18 -4.14 7.48
N PHE A 224 -11.70 -5.20 8.12
CA PHE A 224 -12.94 -5.87 7.71
C PHE A 224 -14.18 -5.42 8.47
N ARG A 225 -14.04 -4.48 9.40
CA ARG A 225 -15.19 -3.89 10.08
C ARG A 225 -16.04 -3.09 9.06
N PRO A 226 -17.38 -3.28 9.04
CA PRO A 226 -18.24 -2.53 8.13
C PRO A 226 -18.15 -1.03 8.41
N ASN A 227 -18.30 -0.22 7.36
CA ASN A 227 -18.36 1.26 7.41
C ASN A 227 -17.11 1.98 7.96
N GLN A 228 -15.92 1.37 7.84
CA GLN A 228 -14.67 2.05 8.18
C GLN A 228 -14.22 3.05 7.12
N SER A 229 -13.65 4.18 7.57
CA SER A 229 -13.20 5.25 6.70
C SER A 229 -12.02 4.82 5.81
N GLY A 230 -11.94 5.34 4.59
CA GLY A 230 -10.82 5.07 3.68
C GLY A 230 -9.46 5.49 4.28
N ILE A 231 -9.45 6.55 5.09
CA ILE A 231 -8.27 7.04 5.81
C ILE A 231 -7.80 6.01 6.86
N ALA A 232 -8.72 5.43 7.64
CA ALA A 232 -8.38 4.40 8.62
C ALA A 232 -7.74 3.17 7.94
N LYS A 233 -8.32 2.72 6.83
CA LYS A 233 -7.78 1.61 6.03
C LYS A 233 -6.40 1.94 5.48
N TYR A 234 -6.20 3.16 4.99
CA TYR A 234 -4.90 3.61 4.49
C TYR A 234 -3.81 3.58 5.57
N TYR A 235 -4.08 4.12 6.76
CA TYR A 235 -3.11 4.06 7.86
C TYR A 235 -2.83 2.63 8.32
N ALA A 236 -3.84 1.77 8.43
CA ALA A 236 -3.61 0.37 8.73
C ALA A 236 -2.73 -0.33 7.69
N VAL A 237 -2.98 -0.12 6.39
CA VAL A 237 -2.14 -0.68 5.33
C VAL A 237 -0.71 -0.15 5.43
N ILE A 238 -0.50 1.16 5.72
CA ILE A 238 0.85 1.70 5.94
C ILE A 238 1.53 1.03 7.12
N THR A 239 0.83 0.89 8.26
CA THR A 239 1.39 0.23 9.45
C THR A 239 1.78 -1.21 9.13
N LEU A 240 0.93 -1.96 8.42
CA LEU A 240 1.23 -3.32 7.96
C LEU A 240 2.42 -3.36 7.00
N ASN A 241 2.53 -2.41 6.07
CA ASN A 241 3.67 -2.31 5.15
C ASN A 241 5.00 -2.04 5.86
N GLN A 242 4.97 -1.39 7.02
CA GLN A 242 6.17 -1.07 7.80
C GLN A 242 6.59 -2.20 8.74
N THR A 243 5.82 -3.29 8.82
CA THR A 243 6.18 -4.48 9.60
C THR A 243 7.54 -5.03 9.16
N VAL A 244 8.37 -5.41 10.15
CA VAL A 244 9.70 -5.98 9.90
C VAL A 244 9.54 -7.48 9.67
N LEU A 245 9.79 -7.90 8.43
CA LEU A 245 9.70 -9.29 7.99
C LEU A 245 11.07 -9.95 8.02
N SER A 246 11.10 -11.23 8.35
CA SER A 246 12.29 -12.08 8.35
C SER A 246 11.99 -13.39 7.63
N LEU A 247 13.01 -13.98 7.00
CA LEU A 247 12.89 -15.30 6.35
C LEU A 247 12.55 -16.43 7.34
N LYS A 248 12.75 -16.20 8.65
CA LYS A 248 12.40 -17.13 9.72
C LYS A 248 10.90 -17.15 10.03
N GLU A 249 10.14 -16.15 9.58
CA GLU A 249 8.72 -15.96 9.92
C GLU A 249 7.83 -15.93 8.65
N PRO A 250 7.83 -16.99 7.81
CA PRO A 250 7.07 -16.99 6.55
C PRO A 250 5.56 -16.91 6.75
N GLU A 251 5.05 -17.38 7.90
CA GLU A 251 3.62 -17.33 8.25
C GLU A 251 3.10 -15.89 8.34
N VAL A 252 3.91 -14.98 8.89
CA VAL A 252 3.58 -13.56 9.00
C VAL A 252 3.43 -12.95 7.60
N ALA A 253 4.37 -13.26 6.69
CA ALA A 253 4.36 -12.77 5.32
C ALA A 253 3.16 -13.31 4.52
N ASN A 254 2.85 -14.60 4.67
CA ASN A 254 1.68 -15.21 4.04
C ASN A 254 0.38 -14.56 4.51
N LYS A 255 0.22 -14.34 5.82
CA LYS A 255 -0.95 -13.66 6.37
C LYS A 255 -1.09 -12.22 5.87
N LEU A 256 0.02 -11.48 5.75
CA LEU A 256 -0.01 -10.14 5.16
C LEU A 256 -0.45 -10.17 3.70
N LEU A 257 0.04 -11.11 2.90
CA LEU A 257 -0.40 -11.27 1.50
C LEU A 257 -1.89 -11.57 1.41
N GLU A 258 -2.40 -12.49 2.25
CA GLU A 258 -3.83 -12.81 2.30
C GLU A 258 -4.68 -11.55 2.61
N ILE A 259 -4.26 -10.73 3.57
CA ILE A 259 -4.91 -9.45 3.89
C ILE A 259 -4.84 -8.48 2.71
N TYR A 260 -3.68 -8.36 2.05
CA TYR A 260 -3.52 -7.45 0.91
C TYR A 260 -4.38 -7.87 -0.29
N PHE A 261 -4.43 -9.16 -0.61
CA PHE A 261 -5.25 -9.67 -1.72
C PHE A 261 -6.74 -9.56 -1.45
N SER A 262 -7.18 -9.91 -0.24
CA SER A 262 -8.59 -9.76 0.15
C SER A 262 -9.05 -8.30 0.15
N LEU A 263 -8.20 -7.37 0.63
CA LEU A 263 -8.47 -5.93 0.52
C LEU A 263 -8.54 -5.48 -0.95
N PHE A 264 -7.58 -5.91 -1.78
CA PHE A 264 -7.55 -5.57 -3.20
C PHE A 264 -8.80 -6.06 -3.93
N LEU A 265 -9.17 -7.34 -3.77
CA LEU A 265 -10.39 -7.91 -4.32
C LEU A 265 -11.65 -7.21 -3.81
N GLY A 266 -11.68 -6.82 -2.53
CA GLY A 266 -12.77 -6.04 -1.95
C GLY A 266 -12.91 -4.66 -2.60
N LEU A 267 -11.80 -3.97 -2.88
CA LEU A 267 -11.80 -2.68 -3.58
C LEU A 267 -12.27 -2.81 -5.03
N LEU A 268 -11.84 -3.86 -5.74
CA LEU A 268 -12.27 -4.13 -7.11
C LEU A 268 -13.76 -4.48 -7.20
N LYS A 269 -14.30 -5.24 -6.24
CA LYS A 269 -15.74 -5.56 -6.17
C LYS A 269 -16.58 -4.30 -5.94
N LYS A 270 -16.19 -3.46 -4.97
CA LYS A 270 -16.87 -2.19 -4.71
C LYS A 270 -16.87 -1.26 -5.91
N GLN A 271 -15.79 -1.24 -6.68
CA GLN A 271 -15.72 -0.46 -7.91
C GLN A 271 -16.76 -0.94 -8.94
N LYS A 272 -16.90 -2.26 -9.13
CA LYS A 272 -17.93 -2.82 -10.02
C LYS A 272 -19.35 -2.51 -9.56
N GLU A 273 -19.60 -2.48 -8.25
CA GLU A 273 -20.92 -2.16 -7.69
C GLU A 273 -21.28 -0.69 -7.89
N HIS A 274 -20.37 0.22 -7.56
CA HIS A 274 -20.58 1.66 -7.74
C HIS A 274 -20.83 2.04 -9.20
N GLU A 275 -20.11 1.42 -10.14
CA GLU A 275 -20.32 1.62 -11.59
C GLU A 275 -21.66 1.07 -12.10
N LYS A 276 -22.24 0.06 -11.44
CA LYS A 276 -23.59 -0.43 -11.75
C LYS A 276 -24.67 0.51 -11.22
N GLU A 277 -24.44 1.12 -10.07
CA GLU A 277 -25.36 2.12 -9.49
C GLU A 277 -25.42 3.38 -10.36
N GLU A 278 -24.29 3.86 -10.88
CA GLU A 278 -24.23 5.01 -11.80
C GLU A 278 -25.01 4.77 -13.11
N LYS A 279 -25.08 3.53 -13.58
CA LYS A 279 -25.74 3.17 -14.84
C LYS A 279 -27.25 2.91 -14.72
N ARG A 280 -27.86 3.06 -13.54
CA ARG A 280 -29.32 2.90 -13.36
C ARG A 280 -30.08 4.12 -13.91
N LEU A 281 -30.23 4.14 -15.23
CA LEU A 281 -31.09 5.07 -15.97
C LEU A 281 -32.45 4.43 -16.21
N ASN A 282 -33.54 5.18 -15.99
CA ASN A 282 -34.88 4.74 -16.37
C ASN A 282 -35.03 4.63 -17.91
N LYS A 283 -36.13 4.03 -18.38
CA LYS A 283 -36.53 3.94 -19.82
C LYS A 283 -36.52 5.29 -20.58
N HIS A 284 -36.44 6.41 -19.88
CA HIS A 284 -36.35 7.78 -20.40
C HIS A 284 -35.01 8.50 -20.15
N GLY A 285 -33.95 7.81 -19.74
CA GLY A 285 -32.62 8.42 -19.53
C GLY A 285 -32.52 9.34 -18.30
N LEU A 286 -33.44 9.22 -17.34
CA LEU A 286 -33.47 10.03 -16.12
C LEU A 286 -33.04 9.19 -14.91
N ILE A 287 -32.27 9.82 -14.00
CA ILE A 287 -31.83 9.24 -12.72
C ILE A 287 -33.08 8.98 -11.85
N GLN A 288 -33.29 7.72 -11.45
CA GLN A 288 -34.45 7.31 -10.68
C GLN A 288 -34.26 7.65 -9.19
N GLY A 289 -34.97 8.67 -8.71
CA GLY A 289 -35.03 9.04 -7.30
C GLY A 289 -36.26 9.92 -7.04
N GLY A 290 -37.24 9.39 -6.32
CA GLY A 290 -38.49 10.06 -6.00
C GLY A 290 -38.26 11.21 -5.00
N GLY A 291 -38.50 12.44 -5.46
CA GLY A 291 -38.47 13.67 -4.67
C GLY A 291 -38.63 14.86 -5.61
N GLY A 292 -39.44 15.85 -5.23
CA GLY A 292 -39.80 16.99 -6.08
C GLY A 292 -38.61 17.68 -6.75
N LYS A 293 -38.83 18.24 -7.95
CA LYS A 293 -37.77 18.82 -8.81
C LYS A 293 -36.95 19.87 -8.04
N PRO A 294 -35.68 19.60 -7.71
CA PRO A 294 -34.80 20.63 -7.15
C PRO A 294 -34.54 21.72 -8.19
N GLY A 295 -34.49 22.99 -7.76
CA GLY A 295 -34.20 24.11 -8.66
C GLY A 295 -32.88 23.93 -9.43
N LYS A 296 -32.79 24.47 -10.65
CA LYS A 296 -31.66 24.28 -11.60
C LYS A 296 -30.28 24.55 -10.96
N MET A 297 -30.19 25.58 -10.11
CA MET A 297 -28.97 25.94 -9.33
C MET A 297 -28.64 24.91 -8.23
N ALA A 298 -29.63 24.39 -7.51
CA ALA A 298 -29.44 23.38 -6.47
C ALA A 298 -28.97 22.05 -7.08
N ARG A 299 -29.51 21.68 -8.26
CA ARG A 299 -29.09 20.51 -9.01
C ARG A 299 -27.63 20.63 -9.50
N GLN A 300 -27.24 21.77 -10.08
CA GLN A 300 -25.84 22.01 -10.47
C GLN A 300 -24.88 22.04 -9.28
N LYS A 301 -25.28 22.60 -8.14
CA LYS A 301 -24.45 22.61 -6.92
C LYS A 301 -24.29 21.19 -6.34
N ALA A 302 -25.36 20.41 -6.32
CA ALA A 302 -25.33 19.01 -5.91
C ALA A 302 -24.47 18.15 -6.84
N GLU A 303 -24.57 18.37 -8.15
CA GLU A 303 -23.79 17.66 -9.17
C GLU A 303 -22.28 18.02 -9.09
N LYS A 304 -21.95 19.29 -8.85
CA LYS A 304 -20.57 19.72 -8.57
C LYS A 304 -20.03 19.15 -7.26
N ALA A 305 -20.85 19.10 -6.21
CA ALA A 305 -20.46 18.51 -4.93
C ALA A 305 -20.25 16.99 -5.06
N ALA A 306 -21.11 16.29 -5.80
CA ALA A 306 -21.00 14.87 -6.08
C ALA A 306 -19.75 14.55 -6.91
N THR A 307 -19.46 15.34 -7.96
CA THR A 307 -18.22 15.16 -8.75
C THR A 307 -16.96 15.47 -7.95
N MET A 308 -16.97 16.45 -7.04
CA MET A 308 -15.85 16.68 -6.13
C MET A 308 -15.67 15.56 -5.11
N ALA A 309 -16.76 15.07 -4.50
CA ALA A 309 -16.70 13.94 -3.58
C ALA A 309 -16.17 12.68 -4.27
N PHE A 310 -16.63 12.40 -5.50
CA PHE A 310 -16.14 11.31 -6.32
C PHE A 310 -14.64 11.39 -6.58
N LYS A 311 -14.13 12.56 -6.94
CA LYS A 311 -12.68 12.77 -7.13
C LYS A 311 -11.90 12.48 -5.85
N VAL A 312 -12.38 12.92 -4.69
CA VAL A 312 -11.71 12.67 -3.40
C VAL A 312 -11.72 11.18 -3.04
N GLU A 313 -12.83 10.49 -3.29
CA GLU A 313 -12.91 9.05 -3.04
C GLU A 313 -12.02 8.25 -3.99
N ASP A 314 -12.00 8.58 -5.28
CA ASP A 314 -11.12 7.96 -6.27
C ASP A 314 -9.64 8.20 -5.91
N GLU A 315 -9.28 9.43 -5.53
CA GLU A 315 -7.96 9.78 -5.02
C GLU A 315 -7.53 8.94 -3.82
N SER A 316 -8.44 8.77 -2.86
CA SER A 316 -8.18 7.98 -1.65
C SER A 316 -8.01 6.49 -1.97
N ARG A 317 -8.77 5.99 -2.94
CA ARG A 317 -8.72 4.61 -3.42
C ARG A 317 -7.42 4.35 -4.18
N GLU A 318 -7.00 5.23 -5.08
CA GLU A 318 -5.73 5.08 -5.79
C GLU A 318 -4.53 5.08 -4.83
N LYS A 319 -4.55 5.96 -3.80
CA LYS A 319 -3.54 5.95 -2.72
C LYS A 319 -3.53 4.63 -1.95
N LEU A 320 -4.71 4.08 -1.63
CA LEU A 320 -4.84 2.80 -0.97
C LEU A 320 -4.33 1.65 -1.83
N ILE A 321 -4.64 1.63 -3.12
CA ILE A 321 -4.15 0.61 -4.07
C ILE A 321 -2.62 0.67 -4.17
N SER A 322 -2.03 1.86 -4.31
CA SER A 322 -0.58 2.04 -4.34
C SER A 322 0.10 1.54 -3.06
N ALA A 323 -0.52 1.79 -1.90
CA ALA A 323 -0.05 1.26 -0.62
C ALA A 323 -0.14 -0.27 -0.57
N ILE A 324 -1.25 -0.88 -1.03
CA ILE A 324 -1.40 -2.34 -1.10
C ILE A 324 -0.35 -2.96 -2.03
N LEU A 325 -0.15 -2.40 -3.23
CA LEU A 325 0.89 -2.85 -4.17
C LEU A 325 2.29 -2.80 -3.54
N THR A 326 2.57 -1.75 -2.76
CA THR A 326 3.84 -1.63 -2.03
C THR A 326 3.97 -2.71 -0.94
N GLY A 327 2.89 -3.00 -0.22
CA GLY A 327 2.82 -4.08 0.77
C GLY A 327 3.10 -5.45 0.16
N VAL A 328 2.46 -5.77 -0.97
CA VAL A 328 2.68 -7.02 -1.69
C VAL A 328 4.14 -7.18 -2.11
N ASN A 329 4.76 -6.15 -2.71
CA ASN A 329 6.19 -6.20 -3.08
C ASN A 329 7.10 -6.57 -1.91
N ARG A 330 6.79 -6.05 -0.72
CA ARG A 330 7.64 -6.21 0.45
C ARG A 330 7.41 -7.56 1.13
N ALA A 331 6.18 -8.05 1.16
CA ALA A 331 5.85 -9.34 1.77
C ALA A 331 6.20 -10.53 0.87
N PHE A 332 6.10 -10.37 -0.44
CA PHE A 332 6.22 -11.46 -1.41
C PHE A 332 7.57 -12.23 -1.40
N PRO A 333 8.74 -11.59 -1.20
CA PRO A 333 10.01 -12.29 -1.07
C PRO A 333 10.08 -13.25 0.12
N PHE A 334 9.39 -12.91 1.22
CA PHE A 334 9.40 -13.67 2.47
C PHE A 334 8.27 -14.70 2.58
N ALA A 335 7.28 -14.62 1.69
CA ALA A 335 6.16 -15.55 1.63
C ALA A 335 6.55 -16.86 0.91
N LYS A 336 5.95 -17.96 1.38
CA LYS A 336 6.04 -19.27 0.70
C LYS A 336 5.10 -19.25 -0.49
N THR A 337 5.66 -19.41 -1.69
CA THR A 337 4.90 -19.38 -2.96
C THR A 337 4.17 -20.68 -3.29
N ASP A 338 4.49 -21.76 -2.58
CA ASP A 338 3.96 -23.10 -2.87
C ASP A 338 2.63 -23.36 -2.12
N ASP A 339 1.98 -22.31 -1.62
CA ASP A 339 0.70 -22.42 -0.91
C ASP A 339 -0.46 -22.46 -1.91
N ALA A 340 -1.28 -23.52 -1.87
CA ALA A 340 -2.47 -23.66 -2.71
C ALA A 340 -3.42 -22.45 -2.57
N LYS A 341 -3.49 -21.85 -1.37
CA LYS A 341 -4.30 -20.65 -1.14
C LYS A 341 -3.82 -19.45 -1.95
N PHE A 342 -2.52 -19.34 -2.18
CA PHE A 342 -1.95 -18.26 -2.99
C PHE A 342 -2.34 -18.41 -4.46
N GLU A 343 -2.32 -19.64 -4.98
CA GLU A 343 -2.75 -19.93 -6.36
C GLU A 343 -4.23 -19.59 -6.57
N ASP A 344 -5.10 -19.96 -5.62
CA ASP A 344 -6.53 -19.59 -5.65
C ASP A 344 -6.72 -18.06 -5.65
N GLN A 345 -5.97 -17.34 -4.81
CA GLN A 345 -6.00 -15.87 -4.77
C GLN A 345 -5.55 -15.24 -6.08
N LEU A 346 -4.50 -15.79 -6.69
CA LEU A 346 -3.96 -15.33 -7.96
C LEU A 346 -4.92 -15.65 -9.12
N ASN A 347 -5.60 -16.80 -9.09
CA ASN A 347 -6.68 -17.15 -10.00
C ASN A 347 -7.82 -16.13 -9.94
N MET A 348 -8.28 -15.76 -8.74
CA MET A 348 -9.30 -14.72 -8.56
C MET A 348 -8.88 -13.38 -9.16
N ILE A 349 -7.60 -12.99 -9.06
CA ILE A 349 -7.10 -11.74 -9.67
C ILE A 349 -7.12 -11.84 -11.20
N PHE A 350 -6.72 -12.97 -11.78
CA PHE A 350 -6.81 -13.21 -13.23
C PHE A 350 -8.26 -13.25 -13.74
N GLU A 351 -9.23 -13.72 -12.95
CA GLU A 351 -10.63 -13.59 -13.33
C GLU A 351 -11.06 -12.11 -13.38
N VAL A 352 -10.53 -11.29 -12.46
CA VAL A 352 -10.82 -9.85 -12.47
C VAL A 352 -10.20 -9.13 -13.67
N THR A 353 -9.09 -9.59 -14.24
CA THR A 353 -8.53 -8.97 -15.46
C THR A 353 -9.43 -9.11 -16.69
N HIS A 354 -10.34 -10.10 -16.70
CA HIS A 354 -11.31 -10.29 -17.79
C HIS A 354 -12.68 -9.66 -17.45
N SER A 355 -12.77 -8.93 -16.34
CA SER A 355 -14.02 -8.31 -15.93
C SER A 355 -14.40 -7.09 -16.77
N SER A 356 -15.67 -6.67 -16.73
CA SER A 356 -16.27 -5.68 -17.65
C SER A 356 -15.59 -4.29 -17.68
N ASN A 357 -14.82 -3.89 -16.67
CA ASN A 357 -14.14 -2.60 -16.66
C ASN A 357 -12.63 -2.73 -16.98
N PHE A 358 -12.15 -1.93 -17.92
CA PHE A 358 -10.74 -1.90 -18.30
C PHE A 358 -9.83 -1.32 -17.20
N ASN A 359 -10.29 -0.34 -16.42
CA ASN A 359 -9.48 0.28 -15.35
C ASN A 359 -9.18 -0.70 -14.21
N THR A 360 -10.18 -1.47 -13.76
CA THR A 360 -9.98 -2.56 -12.80
C THR A 360 -9.02 -3.61 -13.35
N SER A 361 -9.09 -3.86 -14.66
CA SER A 361 -8.23 -4.83 -15.34
C SER A 361 -6.78 -4.33 -15.38
N ILE A 362 -6.52 -3.06 -15.69
CA ILE A 362 -5.16 -2.45 -15.62
C ILE A 362 -4.59 -2.58 -14.20
N GLN A 363 -5.37 -2.28 -13.17
CA GLN A 363 -4.91 -2.36 -11.79
C GLN A 363 -4.61 -3.81 -11.36
N ALA A 364 -5.47 -4.76 -11.73
CA ALA A 364 -5.24 -6.18 -11.49
C ALA A 364 -3.99 -6.68 -12.25
N MET A 365 -3.83 -6.32 -13.51
CA MET A 365 -2.64 -6.64 -14.31
C MET A 365 -1.38 -6.00 -13.73
N THR A 366 -1.45 -4.80 -13.15
CA THR A 366 -0.31 -4.16 -12.47
C THR A 366 0.14 -4.95 -11.25
N LEU A 367 -0.79 -5.48 -10.47
CA LEU A 367 -0.47 -6.36 -9.34
C LEU A 367 0.16 -7.68 -9.82
N ILE A 368 -0.40 -8.30 -10.86
CA ILE A 368 0.15 -9.54 -11.43
C ILE A 368 1.55 -9.31 -12.01
N GLN A 369 1.76 -8.23 -12.77
CA GLN A 369 3.05 -7.85 -13.33
C GLN A 369 4.13 -7.79 -12.26
N GLN A 370 3.77 -7.22 -11.11
CA GLN A 370 4.67 -7.04 -10.00
C GLN A 370 5.05 -8.37 -9.32
N ILE A 371 4.08 -9.27 -9.18
CA ILE A 371 4.30 -10.65 -8.69
C ILE A 371 5.19 -11.42 -9.67
N SER A 372 4.86 -11.35 -10.96
CA SER A 372 5.60 -12.00 -12.05
C SER A 372 7.05 -11.52 -12.13
N ALA A 373 7.30 -10.20 -11.98
CA ALA A 373 8.65 -9.64 -12.07
C ALA A 373 9.58 -10.08 -10.93
N THR A 374 9.04 -10.52 -9.79
CA THR A 374 9.87 -10.85 -8.61
C THR A 374 10.29 -12.32 -8.56
N LYS A 375 9.41 -13.24 -8.96
CA LYS A 375 9.67 -14.71 -8.87
C LYS A 375 9.43 -15.45 -10.19
N HIS A 376 9.14 -14.76 -11.30
CA HIS A 376 8.72 -15.35 -12.58
C HIS A 376 7.54 -16.35 -12.48
N TYR A 377 6.77 -16.27 -11.40
CA TYR A 377 5.60 -17.12 -11.18
C TYR A 377 4.47 -16.70 -12.10
N SER A 378 3.90 -17.67 -12.83
CA SER A 378 2.80 -17.44 -13.79
C SER A 378 3.09 -16.37 -14.85
N ALA A 379 4.35 -16.15 -15.22
CA ALA A 379 4.75 -15.13 -16.19
C ALA A 379 4.06 -15.34 -17.55
N ASP A 380 4.03 -16.57 -18.07
CA ASP A 380 3.42 -16.86 -19.37
C ASP A 380 1.93 -16.56 -19.39
N ARG A 381 1.21 -16.87 -18.30
CA ARG A 381 -0.20 -16.52 -18.16
C ARG A 381 -0.39 -15.01 -18.12
N PHE A 382 0.46 -14.29 -17.41
CA PHE A 382 0.44 -12.83 -17.38
C PHE A 382 0.64 -12.23 -18.78
N TYR A 383 1.71 -12.60 -19.48
CA TYR A 383 1.97 -12.06 -20.81
C TYR A 383 0.89 -12.47 -21.83
N ARG A 384 0.30 -13.66 -21.72
CA ARG A 384 -0.87 -14.04 -22.51
C ARG A 384 -2.05 -13.10 -22.27
N THR A 385 -2.38 -12.83 -21.00
CA THR A 385 -3.48 -11.90 -20.66
C THR A 385 -3.18 -10.46 -21.11
N LEU A 386 -1.93 -10.01 -20.99
CA LEU A 386 -1.51 -8.70 -21.44
C LEU A 386 -1.58 -8.59 -22.99
N TYR A 387 -1.20 -9.65 -23.69
CA TYR A 387 -1.25 -9.72 -25.15
C TYR A 387 -2.69 -9.75 -25.68
N GLU A 388 -3.59 -10.44 -24.98
CA GLU A 388 -5.03 -10.44 -25.23
C GLU A 388 -5.65 -9.05 -24.99
N SER A 389 -5.17 -8.33 -23.96
CA SER A 389 -5.68 -6.98 -23.62
C SER A 389 -5.42 -5.92 -24.70
N LEU A 390 -4.45 -6.14 -25.61
CA LEU A 390 -4.20 -5.23 -26.73
C LEU A 390 -5.33 -5.24 -27.76
N LEU A 391 -6.07 -6.35 -27.89
CA LEU A 391 -7.20 -6.49 -28.82
C LEU A 391 -8.53 -6.10 -28.16
N ASP A 392 -8.50 -5.66 -26.91
CA ASP A 392 -9.70 -5.32 -26.16
C ASP A 392 -10.32 -4.01 -26.70
N PRO A 393 -11.56 -4.03 -27.21
CA PRO A 393 -12.23 -2.83 -27.72
C PRO A 393 -12.32 -1.71 -26.67
N ARG A 394 -12.29 -2.05 -25.38
CA ARG A 394 -12.40 -1.07 -24.29
C ARG A 394 -11.18 -0.18 -24.18
N LEU A 395 -10.02 -0.62 -24.70
CA LEU A 395 -8.80 0.17 -24.75
C LEU A 395 -9.02 1.47 -25.54
N MET A 396 -9.91 1.50 -26.52
CA MET A 396 -10.27 2.70 -27.30
C MET A 396 -10.94 3.79 -26.47
N THR A 397 -11.72 3.40 -25.46
CA THR A 397 -12.61 4.30 -24.70
C THR A 397 -12.07 4.67 -23.32
N THR A 398 -10.93 4.11 -22.91
CA THR A 398 -10.41 4.31 -21.55
C THR A 398 -9.78 5.69 -21.38
N SER A 399 -9.99 6.31 -20.22
CA SER A 399 -9.29 7.55 -19.86
C SER A 399 -7.89 7.32 -19.27
N LYS A 400 -7.51 6.06 -18.98
CA LYS A 400 -6.28 5.70 -18.27
C LYS A 400 -5.20 5.12 -19.19
N HIS A 401 -5.12 5.57 -20.44
CA HIS A 401 -4.14 5.13 -21.44
C HIS A 401 -2.68 5.18 -20.93
N ILE A 402 -2.30 6.23 -20.22
CA ILE A 402 -0.93 6.41 -19.69
C ILE A 402 -0.57 5.29 -18.70
N MET A 403 -1.50 4.88 -17.84
CA MET A 403 -1.27 3.80 -16.89
C MET A 403 -1.04 2.47 -17.62
N PHE A 404 -1.79 2.23 -18.70
CA PHE A 404 -1.63 1.05 -19.53
C PHE A 404 -0.30 1.03 -20.29
N LEU A 405 0.10 2.14 -20.91
CA LEU A 405 1.40 2.26 -21.60
C LEU A 405 2.58 2.06 -20.63
N ASN A 406 2.49 2.62 -19.42
CA ASN A 406 3.49 2.41 -18.38
C ASN A 406 3.57 0.96 -17.93
N LEU A 407 2.42 0.28 -17.81
CA LEU A 407 2.36 -1.16 -17.50
C LEU A 407 3.01 -1.99 -18.62
N LEU A 408 2.69 -1.70 -19.89
CA LEU A 408 3.28 -2.37 -21.06
C LEU A 408 4.79 -2.19 -21.09
N TYR A 409 5.28 -0.95 -21.00
CA TYR A 409 6.71 -0.66 -21.03
C TYR A 409 7.46 -1.40 -19.92
N ARG A 410 6.97 -1.31 -18.69
CA ARG A 410 7.59 -1.98 -17.53
C ARG A 410 7.58 -3.50 -17.66
N SER A 411 6.52 -4.07 -18.24
CA SER A 411 6.42 -5.52 -18.47
C SER A 411 7.40 -5.97 -19.54
N LEU A 412 7.40 -5.33 -20.71
CA LEU A 412 8.23 -5.71 -21.85
C LEU A 412 9.72 -5.50 -21.59
N LYS A 413 10.09 -4.46 -20.82
CA LYS A 413 11.48 -4.22 -20.41
C LYS A 413 12.01 -5.30 -19.45
N ALA A 414 11.13 -5.94 -18.68
CA ALA A 414 11.47 -6.98 -17.73
C ALA A 414 11.36 -8.41 -18.31
N ASP A 415 10.93 -8.53 -19.58
CA ASP A 415 10.71 -9.81 -20.23
C ASP A 415 12.03 -10.42 -20.72
N THR A 416 12.15 -11.74 -20.61
CA THR A 416 13.33 -12.49 -21.04
C THR A 416 13.17 -13.04 -22.47
N SER A 417 11.94 -13.19 -22.96
CA SER A 417 11.68 -13.75 -24.29
C SER A 417 11.62 -12.66 -25.36
N ILE A 418 12.64 -12.60 -26.21
CA ILE A 418 12.71 -11.64 -27.32
C ILE A 418 11.58 -11.88 -28.33
N LYS A 419 11.24 -13.14 -28.63
CA LYS A 419 10.15 -13.50 -29.56
C LYS A 419 8.81 -12.93 -29.11
N ARG A 420 8.56 -13.00 -27.79
CA ARG A 420 7.37 -12.43 -27.15
C ARG A 420 7.35 -10.91 -27.31
N VAL A 421 8.45 -10.22 -26.99
CA VAL A 421 8.56 -8.76 -27.18
C VAL A 421 8.30 -8.35 -28.63
N LYS A 422 8.87 -9.06 -29.61
CA LYS A 422 8.60 -8.82 -31.05
C LYS A 422 7.12 -8.98 -31.40
N ALA A 423 6.46 -10.01 -30.87
CA ALA A 423 5.02 -10.21 -31.07
C ALA A 423 4.16 -9.11 -30.46
N PHE A 424 4.55 -8.61 -29.28
CA PHE A 424 3.92 -7.44 -28.67
C PHE A 424 4.08 -6.19 -29.53
N VAL A 425 5.29 -5.90 -30.02
CA VAL A 425 5.55 -4.74 -30.88
C VAL A 425 4.72 -4.82 -32.17
N LYS A 426 4.72 -5.97 -32.85
CA LYS A 426 3.94 -6.19 -34.08
C LYS A 426 2.45 -5.96 -33.85
N ARG A 427 1.85 -6.60 -32.83
CA ARG A 427 0.42 -6.43 -32.52
C ARG A 427 0.10 -4.99 -32.09
N LEU A 428 0.98 -4.36 -31.31
CA LEU A 428 0.77 -2.99 -30.85
C LEU A 428 0.71 -2.04 -32.05
N LEU A 429 1.63 -2.17 -33.01
CA LEU A 429 1.63 -1.39 -34.26
C LEU A 429 0.41 -1.69 -35.17
N GLN A 430 -0.15 -2.89 -35.10
CA GLN A 430 -1.42 -3.21 -35.76
C GLN A 430 -2.60 -2.47 -35.11
N THR A 431 -2.65 -2.43 -33.78
CA THR A 431 -3.77 -1.83 -33.04
C THR A 431 -3.80 -0.31 -33.09
N ILE A 432 -2.65 0.38 -33.18
CA ILE A 432 -2.59 1.85 -33.12
C ILE A 432 -3.33 2.58 -34.23
N HIS A 433 -3.57 1.95 -35.39
CA HIS A 433 -4.31 2.57 -36.48
C HIS A 433 -5.77 2.88 -36.13
N MET A 434 -6.29 2.24 -35.08
CA MET A 434 -7.65 2.51 -34.59
C MET A 434 -7.68 3.63 -33.54
N HIS A 435 -6.53 4.09 -33.04
CA HIS A 435 -6.42 4.99 -31.88
C HIS A 435 -6.26 6.48 -32.22
N GLU A 436 -6.54 7.34 -31.24
CA GLU A 436 -6.32 8.79 -31.32
C GLU A 436 -4.80 9.14 -31.32
N PRO A 437 -4.38 10.26 -31.95
CA PRO A 437 -2.98 10.67 -32.06
C PRO A 437 -2.16 10.67 -30.74
N PRO A 438 -2.71 11.10 -29.57
CA PRO A 438 -2.01 11.00 -28.29
C PRO A 438 -1.52 9.60 -27.94
N PHE A 439 -2.35 8.60 -28.22
CA PHE A 439 -2.03 7.21 -27.92
C PHE A 439 -1.01 6.67 -28.93
N ILE A 440 -1.16 7.01 -30.21
CA ILE A 440 -0.21 6.65 -31.28
C ILE A 440 1.19 7.16 -30.94
N CYS A 441 1.34 8.45 -30.61
CA CYS A 441 2.64 9.03 -30.23
C CYS A 441 3.26 8.31 -29.01
N GLY A 442 2.44 8.00 -27.99
CA GLY A 442 2.90 7.27 -26.80
C GLY A 442 3.38 5.85 -27.11
N VAL A 443 2.71 5.16 -28.04
CA VAL A 443 3.14 3.84 -28.52
C VAL A 443 4.42 3.91 -29.36
N LEU A 444 4.51 4.84 -30.31
CA LEU A 444 5.71 4.99 -31.15
C LEU A 444 6.95 5.23 -30.30
N TYR A 445 6.82 6.04 -29.25
CA TYR A 445 7.90 6.23 -28.28
C TYR A 445 8.24 4.98 -27.49
N LEU A 446 7.23 4.26 -27.00
CA LEU A 446 7.42 2.98 -26.32
C LEU A 446 8.19 2.01 -27.22
N VAL A 447 7.83 1.93 -28.51
CA VAL A 447 8.53 1.09 -29.49
C VAL A 447 9.98 1.55 -29.70
N ASN A 448 10.24 2.85 -29.81
CA ASN A 448 11.60 3.39 -29.91
C ASN A 448 12.45 3.04 -28.69
N GLU A 449 11.92 3.23 -27.48
CA GLU A 449 12.60 2.82 -26.24
C GLU A 449 12.85 1.31 -26.19
N LEU A 450 11.89 0.49 -26.65
CA LEU A 450 12.08 -0.95 -26.75
C LEU A 450 13.16 -1.33 -27.76
N ILE A 451 13.22 -0.68 -28.92
CA ILE A 451 14.27 -0.88 -29.94
C ILE A 451 15.65 -0.56 -29.35
N ASN A 452 15.76 0.49 -28.54
CA ASN A 452 17.00 0.84 -27.84
C ASN A 452 17.40 -0.21 -26.81
N THR A 453 16.44 -0.78 -26.06
CA THR A 453 16.72 -1.85 -25.08
C THR A 453 16.96 -3.22 -25.72
N PHE A 454 16.29 -3.52 -26.83
CA PHE A 454 16.34 -4.80 -27.54
C PHE A 454 16.64 -4.56 -29.03
N PRO A 455 17.93 -4.40 -29.41
CA PRO A 455 18.32 -4.10 -30.79
C PRO A 455 17.84 -5.13 -31.82
N SER A 456 17.55 -6.36 -31.38
CA SER A 456 16.98 -7.42 -32.23
C SER A 456 15.64 -7.07 -32.89
N ILE A 457 14.91 -6.07 -32.38
CA ILE A 457 13.67 -5.58 -33.00
C ILE A 457 13.97 -4.88 -34.33
N LYS A 458 15.17 -4.28 -34.48
CA LYS A 458 15.60 -3.65 -35.73
C LYS A 458 15.64 -4.63 -36.91
N SER A 459 15.81 -5.93 -36.65
CA SER A 459 15.77 -6.93 -37.71
C SER A 459 14.44 -6.94 -38.45
N MET A 460 13.33 -6.60 -37.78
CA MET A 460 12.00 -6.51 -38.39
C MET A 460 11.79 -5.23 -39.23
N LEU A 461 12.77 -4.32 -39.24
CA LEU A 461 12.78 -3.13 -40.08
C LEU A 461 13.73 -3.30 -41.28
N SER A 462 14.86 -4.00 -41.09
CA SER A 462 15.94 -4.09 -42.08
C SER A 462 15.96 -5.38 -42.88
N THR A 463 15.42 -6.48 -42.33
CA THR A 463 15.50 -7.81 -42.95
C THR A 463 14.22 -8.06 -43.73
N PRO A 464 14.26 -8.40 -45.03
CA PRO A 464 13.09 -8.82 -45.78
C PRO A 464 12.41 -10.04 -45.16
N GLU A 465 11.11 -10.21 -45.37
CA GLU A 465 10.40 -11.44 -44.99
C GLU A 465 10.83 -12.57 -45.94
N ASP A 466 11.16 -13.75 -45.40
CA ASP A 466 11.41 -14.94 -46.22
C ASP A 466 10.07 -15.38 -46.83
N HIS A 467 9.77 -14.91 -48.04
CA HIS A 467 8.61 -15.35 -48.78
C HIS A 467 8.83 -16.80 -49.24
N ALA A 468 7.83 -17.66 -49.00
CA ALA A 468 7.86 -19.05 -49.44
C ALA A 468 8.07 -19.21 -50.96
N ASP A 469 7.81 -18.16 -51.74
CA ASP A 469 8.00 -18.13 -53.19
C ASP A 469 9.45 -17.79 -53.62
N ASP A 470 10.32 -17.35 -52.70
CA ASP A 470 11.72 -16.97 -53.00
C ASP A 470 12.75 -18.02 -52.52
N SER A 471 12.28 -19.10 -51.87
CA SER A 471 13.05 -20.33 -51.77
C SER A 471 12.97 -21.03 -53.12
N GLY A 472 13.79 -20.57 -54.06
CA GLY A 472 14.04 -21.21 -55.35
C GLY A 472 14.72 -22.57 -55.19
N ASP A 473 14.07 -23.52 -54.51
CA ASP A 473 14.27 -24.92 -54.84
C ASP A 473 13.66 -25.10 -56.23
N GLU A 474 14.50 -24.88 -57.26
CA GLU A 474 14.20 -25.31 -58.60
C GLU A 474 13.84 -26.79 -58.54
N HIS A 475 12.54 -27.07 -58.59
CA HIS A 475 12.02 -28.42 -58.61
C HIS A 475 12.33 -28.97 -60.01
N TYR A 476 13.50 -29.58 -60.18
CA TYR A 476 13.84 -30.35 -61.37
C TYR A 476 12.93 -31.60 -61.36
N GLU A 477 11.82 -31.56 -62.10
CA GLU A 477 11.12 -32.79 -62.51
C GLU A 477 12.01 -33.48 -63.55
N ASP A 478 12.72 -34.53 -63.12
CA ASP A 478 13.26 -35.50 -64.07
C ASP A 478 12.09 -36.10 -64.85
N VAL A 479 12.10 -35.90 -66.17
CA VAL A 479 11.04 -36.37 -67.07
C VAL A 479 11.19 -37.88 -67.24
N ASP A 480 10.55 -38.68 -66.39
CA ASP A 480 10.39 -40.10 -66.65
C ASP A 480 9.31 -40.30 -67.73
N GLU A 481 9.75 -40.65 -68.94
CA GLU A 481 8.91 -41.20 -70.00
C GLU A 481 8.36 -42.56 -69.54
N GLU A 482 7.15 -42.57 -68.97
CA GLU A 482 6.08 -43.56 -69.13
C GLU A 482 5.02 -43.37 -68.04
N LYS A 483 3.83 -42.88 -68.42
CA LYS A 483 2.69 -42.76 -67.51
C LYS A 483 1.92 -44.08 -67.44
N GLU A 484 1.52 -44.48 -66.23
CA GLU A 484 0.11 -44.79 -65.95
C GLU A 484 -0.35 -44.16 -64.62
N PRO A 485 -1.64 -43.75 -64.52
CA PRO A 485 -2.12 -42.85 -63.48
C PRO A 485 -2.84 -43.62 -62.36
N THR A 486 -2.27 -43.63 -61.15
CA THR A 486 -3.00 -44.10 -59.97
C THR A 486 -2.91 -43.11 -58.81
N THR A 487 -4.07 -42.49 -58.56
CA THR A 487 -4.65 -42.15 -57.24
C THR A 487 -3.86 -41.29 -56.25
N ASN A 488 -4.46 -40.12 -55.94
CA ASN A 488 -4.37 -39.34 -54.71
C ASN A 488 -2.98 -39.07 -54.11
N LYS A 489 -2.39 -37.94 -54.51
CA LYS A 489 -1.58 -37.12 -53.60
C LYS A 489 -2.23 -35.74 -53.53
N SER A 490 -2.98 -35.50 -52.46
CA SER A 490 -3.24 -34.14 -52.01
C SER A 490 -1.88 -33.50 -51.72
N GLU A 491 -1.49 -32.51 -52.51
CA GLU A 491 -0.37 -31.64 -52.23
C GLU A 491 -0.62 -30.94 -50.88
N ASP A 492 -0.07 -31.48 -49.80
CA ASP A 492 0.18 -30.71 -48.59
C ASP A 492 1.28 -29.70 -48.96
N LYS A 493 0.88 -28.55 -49.54
CA LYS A 493 1.72 -27.36 -49.58
C LYS A 493 2.02 -27.01 -48.12
N SER A 494 3.19 -27.38 -47.63
CA SER A 494 3.70 -26.92 -46.35
C SER A 494 3.88 -25.41 -46.44
N THR A 495 2.82 -24.66 -46.14
CA THR A 495 2.88 -23.20 -46.02
C THR A 495 3.95 -22.88 -45.01
N ALA A 496 5.00 -22.18 -45.44
CA ALA A 496 6.07 -21.73 -44.57
C ALA A 496 5.50 -21.04 -43.31
N PRO A 497 6.19 -21.11 -42.18
CA PRO A 497 5.68 -20.61 -40.91
C PRO A 497 5.47 -19.08 -40.94
N ALA A 498 4.27 -18.61 -41.31
CA ALA A 498 3.92 -17.18 -41.33
C ALA A 498 3.46 -16.65 -39.96
N TYR A 499 3.51 -15.33 -39.77
CA TYR A 499 2.98 -14.64 -38.59
C TYR A 499 1.46 -14.83 -38.46
N ASP A 500 0.99 -15.26 -37.29
CA ASP A 500 -0.44 -15.43 -36.99
C ASP A 500 -0.89 -14.41 -35.93
N SER A 501 -1.65 -13.41 -36.37
CA SER A 501 -2.16 -12.33 -35.54
C SER A 501 -3.20 -12.77 -34.51
N ARG A 502 -3.85 -13.94 -34.70
CA ARG A 502 -4.92 -14.43 -33.82
C ARG A 502 -4.42 -15.39 -32.74
N LYS A 503 -3.12 -15.74 -32.72
CA LYS A 503 -2.56 -16.56 -31.65
C LYS A 503 -2.74 -15.88 -30.30
N ARG A 504 -3.17 -16.69 -29.33
CA ARG A 504 -3.36 -16.25 -27.95
C ARG A 504 -2.02 -16.08 -27.23
N ASP A 505 -1.10 -17.01 -27.49
CA ASP A 505 0.23 -16.99 -26.89
C ASP A 505 1.20 -16.22 -27.80
N PRO A 506 1.80 -15.10 -27.31
CA PRO A 506 2.66 -14.24 -28.11
C PRO A 506 3.93 -14.94 -28.62
N GLU A 507 4.41 -15.93 -27.89
CA GLU A 507 5.62 -16.67 -28.25
C GLU A 507 5.45 -17.55 -29.49
N TYR A 508 4.22 -18.01 -29.74
CA TYR A 508 3.87 -18.82 -30.91
C TYR A 508 3.27 -17.99 -32.05
N ALA A 509 3.20 -16.66 -31.92
CA ALA A 509 2.70 -15.78 -32.97
C ALA A 509 3.66 -15.68 -34.16
N ARG A 510 4.95 -16.01 -33.98
CA ARG A 510 6.00 -15.98 -35.02
C ARG A 510 6.20 -14.59 -35.64
N ALA A 511 6.13 -13.55 -34.82
CA ALA A 511 6.33 -12.18 -35.28
C ALA A 511 7.78 -11.88 -35.69
N ASP A 512 8.73 -12.71 -35.27
CA ASP A 512 10.13 -12.64 -35.68
C ASP A 512 10.35 -12.84 -37.18
N LEU A 513 9.40 -13.48 -37.88
CA LEU A 513 9.43 -13.74 -39.31
C LEU A 513 8.68 -12.67 -40.14
N SER A 514 8.14 -11.63 -39.50
CA SER A 514 7.40 -10.56 -40.18
C SER A 514 8.02 -9.18 -39.95
N CYS A 515 7.92 -8.33 -40.96
CA CYS A 515 8.37 -6.94 -40.94
C CYS A 515 7.31 -5.99 -40.39
N LEU A 516 7.73 -4.80 -39.94
CA LEU A 516 6.84 -3.78 -39.36
C LEU A 516 6.20 -2.88 -40.44
N TRP A 517 5.49 -3.48 -41.40
CA TRP A 517 4.79 -2.78 -42.49
C TRP A 517 3.78 -1.74 -42.00
N GLU A 518 3.24 -1.92 -40.81
CA GLU A 518 2.29 -1.00 -40.17
C GLU A 518 2.88 0.38 -39.86
N LEU A 519 4.20 0.57 -39.92
CA LEU A 519 4.81 1.90 -39.77
C LEU A 519 4.68 2.77 -41.02
N LEU A 520 4.54 2.19 -42.21
CA LEU A 520 4.50 2.95 -43.46
C LEU A 520 3.25 3.86 -43.57
N PRO A 521 2.03 3.40 -43.26
CA PRO A 521 0.85 4.28 -43.28
C PRO A 521 0.96 5.44 -42.29
N LEU A 522 1.71 5.27 -41.18
CA LEU A 522 1.91 6.32 -40.18
C LEU A 522 2.84 7.44 -40.69
N GLN A 523 3.70 7.17 -41.67
CA GLN A 523 4.43 8.21 -42.38
C GLN A 523 3.51 9.09 -43.24
N ALA A 524 2.29 8.67 -43.54
CA ALA A 524 1.30 9.52 -44.23
C ALA A 524 0.22 10.05 -43.28
N HIS A 525 0.44 9.97 -41.96
CA HIS A 525 -0.56 10.36 -40.97
C HIS A 525 -0.80 11.87 -40.96
N TYR A 526 -2.05 12.29 -40.79
CA TYR A 526 -2.45 13.72 -40.82
C TYR A 526 -1.84 14.56 -39.68
N HIS A 527 -1.52 13.92 -38.55
CA HIS A 527 -0.91 14.59 -37.40
C HIS A 527 0.62 14.68 -37.57
N PRO A 528 1.23 15.88 -37.57
CA PRO A 528 2.64 16.08 -37.90
C PRO A 528 3.59 15.34 -36.95
N SER A 529 3.31 15.30 -35.64
CA SER A 529 4.15 14.57 -34.70
C SER A 529 4.13 13.06 -34.91
N VAL A 530 3.01 12.50 -35.41
CA VAL A 530 2.93 11.06 -35.72
C VAL A 530 3.80 10.75 -36.93
N HIS A 531 3.69 11.59 -37.98
CA HIS A 531 4.54 11.51 -39.16
C HIS A 531 6.03 11.53 -38.79
N VAL A 532 6.47 12.53 -38.02
CA VAL A 532 7.88 12.67 -37.65
C VAL A 532 8.36 11.50 -36.79
N LEU A 533 7.61 11.08 -35.78
CA LEU A 533 7.98 9.93 -34.95
C LEU A 533 8.08 8.63 -35.77
N ALA A 534 7.14 8.39 -36.69
CA ALA A 534 7.16 7.23 -37.57
C ALA A 534 8.36 7.28 -38.54
N SER A 535 8.62 8.42 -39.17
CA SER A 535 9.76 8.62 -40.07
C SER A 535 11.10 8.43 -39.35
N LYS A 536 11.26 8.96 -38.12
CA LYS A 536 12.45 8.76 -37.30
C LYS A 536 12.69 7.29 -36.98
N ILE A 537 11.64 6.52 -36.66
CA ILE A 537 11.76 5.08 -36.39
C ILE A 537 12.17 4.31 -37.65
N VAL A 538 11.56 4.60 -38.80
CA VAL A 538 11.87 3.93 -40.08
C VAL A 538 13.31 4.24 -40.53
N ASN A 539 13.74 5.51 -40.42
CA ASN A 539 15.10 5.94 -40.75
C ASN A 539 16.14 5.55 -39.68
N GLN A 540 15.71 4.94 -38.57
CA GLN A 540 16.55 4.56 -37.44
C GLN A 540 17.28 5.75 -36.78
N GLU A 541 16.66 6.93 -36.81
CA GLU A 541 17.17 8.14 -36.19
C GLU A 541 16.83 8.19 -34.68
N PRO A 542 17.74 8.70 -33.83
CA PRO A 542 17.51 8.76 -32.40
C PRO A 542 16.47 9.82 -32.03
N ILE A 543 15.37 9.40 -31.41
CA ILE A 543 14.38 10.30 -30.82
C ILE A 543 14.90 10.80 -29.46
N LYS A 544 15.30 12.07 -29.39
CA LYS A 544 15.85 12.71 -28.17
C LYS A 544 14.76 13.25 -27.23
N GLU A 545 13.58 13.53 -27.75
CA GLU A 545 12.49 14.15 -26.97
C GLU A 545 11.71 13.10 -26.19
N LYS A 546 11.45 13.37 -24.91
CA LYS A 546 10.51 12.59 -24.10
C LYS A 546 9.09 13.02 -24.48
N PRO A 547 8.27 12.16 -25.09
CA PRO A 547 6.92 12.51 -25.44
C PRO A 547 6.05 12.45 -24.18
N ASP A 548 5.40 13.55 -23.88
CA ASP A 548 4.27 13.56 -22.97
C ASP A 548 3.00 13.42 -23.85
N PRO A 549 2.29 12.29 -23.80
CA PRO A 549 1.09 12.07 -24.61
C PRO A 549 -0.01 13.09 -24.31
N THR A 550 0.07 13.82 -23.18
CA THR A 550 -0.88 14.91 -22.90
C THR A 550 -0.68 16.12 -23.81
N ILE A 551 0.53 16.30 -24.38
CA ILE A 551 0.85 17.40 -25.30
C ILE A 551 0.13 17.23 -26.64
N TYR A 552 0.03 15.99 -27.14
CA TYR A 552 -0.55 15.68 -28.45
C TYR A 552 -2.08 15.63 -28.45
N THR A 553 -2.73 16.04 -27.35
CA THR A 553 -4.19 16.07 -27.25
C THR A 553 -4.78 17.22 -28.06
N LEU A 554 -5.95 16.99 -28.67
CA LEU A 554 -6.67 18.03 -29.42
C LEU A 554 -6.94 19.26 -28.55
N MET A 555 -7.26 19.07 -27.26
CA MET A 555 -7.51 20.18 -26.33
C MET A 555 -6.26 21.05 -26.16
N ASN A 556 -5.09 20.44 -25.97
CA ASN A 556 -3.84 21.17 -25.84
C ASN A 556 -3.41 21.85 -27.15
N PHE A 557 -3.64 21.20 -28.29
CA PHE A 557 -3.42 21.81 -29.60
C PHE A 557 -4.33 23.03 -29.83
N LEU A 558 -5.63 22.92 -29.49
CA LEU A 558 -6.58 24.03 -29.60
C LEU A 558 -6.29 25.16 -28.61
N ASP A 559 -5.81 24.84 -27.40
CA ASP A 559 -5.33 25.84 -26.45
C ASP A 559 -4.12 26.58 -27.05
N LYS A 560 -3.10 25.85 -27.54
CA LYS A 560 -1.94 26.45 -28.23
C LYS A 560 -2.33 27.26 -29.48
N PHE A 561 -3.31 26.79 -30.25
CA PHE A 561 -3.80 27.44 -31.47
C PHE A 561 -4.63 28.71 -31.18
N SER A 562 -5.52 28.67 -30.19
CA SER A 562 -6.39 29.80 -29.82
C SER A 562 -5.62 30.91 -29.10
N PHE A 563 -4.59 30.56 -28.33
CA PHE A 563 -3.72 31.52 -27.66
C PHE A 563 -2.55 32.04 -28.52
N LYS A 564 -2.64 31.95 -29.87
CA LYS A 564 -1.72 32.64 -30.79
C LYS A 564 -1.61 34.16 -30.51
N ASN A 565 -2.64 34.78 -29.91
CA ASN A 565 -2.67 36.22 -29.61
C ASN A 565 -3.33 36.60 -28.26
N ALA A 566 -2.94 35.99 -27.13
CA ALA A 566 -3.35 36.53 -25.82
C ALA A 566 -2.20 36.65 -24.80
N LYS A 567 -2.33 37.71 -24.00
CA LYS A 567 -1.32 38.39 -23.18
C LYS A 567 -0.49 37.46 -22.29
N ALA A 568 0.78 37.84 -22.11
CA ALA A 568 1.64 37.36 -21.05
C ALA A 568 0.88 37.33 -19.70
N LYS A 569 0.84 36.13 -19.11
CA LYS A 569 0.17 35.69 -17.87
C LYS A 569 -1.25 35.13 -18.01
N SER A 570 -1.33 33.81 -17.91
CA SER A 570 -2.39 33.09 -17.21
C SER A 570 -1.71 32.23 -16.12
N SER A 571 -1.70 32.72 -14.87
CA SER A 571 -2.55 32.18 -13.79
C SER A 571 -2.60 30.66 -13.78
N GLY A 572 -1.97 30.06 -12.76
CA GLY A 572 -1.92 28.62 -12.53
C GLY A 572 -3.23 27.92 -12.85
N ILE A 573 -3.16 27.02 -13.83
CA ILE A 573 -4.26 26.17 -14.24
C ILE A 573 -4.80 25.45 -13.01
N HIS A 574 -6.11 25.59 -12.82
CA HIS A 574 -6.90 25.03 -11.74
C HIS A 574 -6.52 23.59 -11.37
N GLY A 575 -6.30 23.40 -10.07
CA GLY A 575 -6.29 22.08 -9.43
C GLY A 575 -4.97 21.34 -9.61
N THR A 576 -3.99 21.67 -8.78
CA THR A 576 -2.94 20.72 -8.39
C THR A 576 -3.62 19.52 -7.72
N SER A 577 -4.03 18.52 -8.49
CA SER A 577 -4.40 17.24 -7.90
C SER A 577 -3.16 16.68 -7.23
N ILE A 578 -3.26 16.46 -5.92
CA ILE A 578 -2.25 15.89 -5.03
C ILE A 578 -2.21 14.36 -5.28
N MET A 579 -2.10 14.01 -6.57
CA MET A 579 -2.06 12.66 -7.16
C MET A 579 -0.80 12.48 -8.02
N GLN A 580 0.18 13.36 -7.88
CA GLN A 580 1.48 13.08 -8.47
C GLN A 580 2.03 11.84 -7.76
N PRO A 581 2.35 10.73 -8.46
CA PRO A 581 3.26 9.76 -7.89
C PRO A 581 4.52 10.52 -7.52
N MET A 582 4.87 10.53 -6.24
CA MET A 582 5.98 11.31 -5.71
C MET A 582 7.22 11.10 -6.60
N ALA A 583 7.58 12.16 -7.34
CA ALA A 583 8.75 12.22 -8.22
C ALA A 583 10.09 12.01 -7.46
N GLY A 584 10.05 11.79 -6.13
CA GLY A 584 11.19 11.49 -5.28
C GLY A 584 11.29 10.02 -4.81
N THR A 585 10.48 9.10 -5.34
CA THR A 585 10.69 7.65 -5.07
C THR A 585 11.57 7.03 -6.16
N SER A 586 12.48 6.14 -5.77
CA SER A 586 13.45 5.43 -6.65
C SER A 586 12.85 4.66 -7.83
N LYS A 587 11.52 4.62 -7.96
CA LYS A 587 10.75 3.99 -9.04
C LYS A 587 10.36 4.95 -10.18
N ALA A 588 10.64 6.26 -10.09
CA ALA A 588 10.34 7.22 -11.16
C ALA A 588 11.03 6.87 -12.49
N ALA A 589 12.23 6.27 -12.44
CA ALA A 589 13.00 5.82 -13.61
C ALA A 589 12.37 4.61 -14.34
N SER A 590 11.37 3.96 -13.75
CA SER A 590 10.68 2.81 -14.35
C SER A 590 9.43 3.19 -15.14
N TYR A 591 8.99 4.45 -15.08
CA TYR A 591 7.83 4.93 -15.83
C TYR A 591 8.30 5.51 -17.18
N LEU A 592 7.62 5.11 -18.26
CA LEU A 592 7.84 5.64 -19.60
C LEU A 592 7.42 7.11 -19.66
N ILE A 593 6.29 7.43 -19.03
CA ILE A 593 5.67 8.76 -19.04
C ILE A 593 5.39 9.17 -17.59
N THR A 594 6.07 10.21 -17.12
CA THR A 594 5.71 10.93 -15.89
C THR A 594 4.68 11.99 -16.25
N THR A 595 3.55 12.02 -15.55
CA THR A 595 2.47 12.96 -15.87
C THR A 595 2.94 14.42 -15.67
N ARG A 596 2.86 15.22 -16.75
CA ARG A 596 2.89 16.70 -16.77
C ARG A 596 4.23 17.37 -16.46
N ASP A 597 5.34 16.85 -16.96
CA ASP A 597 6.58 17.66 -17.07
C ASP A 597 6.67 18.41 -18.40
N GLY A 598 5.93 17.98 -19.42
CA GLY A 598 6.12 18.44 -20.80
C GLY A 598 5.79 19.91 -21.08
N ASP A 599 5.09 20.61 -20.18
CA ASP A 599 4.67 22.01 -20.38
C ASP A 599 5.31 22.98 -19.37
N ARG A 600 6.05 22.47 -18.37
CA ARG A 600 6.75 23.31 -17.38
C ARG A 600 8.15 23.71 -17.83
N THR A 601 8.70 23.03 -18.82
CA THR A 601 10.10 23.15 -19.25
C THR A 601 10.32 23.98 -20.49
N HIS A 602 9.27 24.49 -21.14
CA HIS A 602 9.39 25.12 -22.45
C HIS A 602 8.88 26.56 -22.49
N ASP A 603 9.59 27.38 -23.26
CA ASP A 603 9.29 28.79 -23.45
C ASP A 603 7.92 28.96 -24.12
N PRO A 604 7.14 30.00 -23.75
CA PRO A 604 5.90 30.29 -24.44
C PRO A 604 6.14 30.47 -25.94
N LEU A 605 5.25 29.90 -26.76
CA LEU A 605 5.21 30.02 -28.23
C LEU A 605 5.17 31.50 -28.71
N ASN A 606 4.86 32.43 -27.80
CA ASN A 606 4.78 33.88 -28.04
C ASN A 606 6.03 34.65 -27.58
N SER A 607 7.18 33.99 -27.42
CA SER A 607 8.44 34.66 -27.07
C SER A 607 9.21 35.04 -28.34
N GLU A 608 9.77 36.25 -28.43
CA GLU A 608 10.64 36.64 -29.57
C GLU A 608 11.81 35.66 -29.78
N GLN A 609 12.20 34.93 -28.73
CA GLN A 609 13.22 33.89 -28.78
C GLN A 609 12.77 32.65 -29.55
N PHE A 610 11.50 32.27 -29.50
CA PHE A 610 10.93 31.15 -30.25
C PHE A 610 10.91 31.43 -31.75
N TRP A 611 10.50 32.63 -32.16
CA TRP A 611 10.45 33.08 -33.56
C TRP A 611 11.83 33.29 -34.21
N ARG A 612 12.88 33.43 -33.39
CA ARG A 612 14.27 33.56 -33.86
C ARG A 612 14.99 32.22 -33.96
N ARG A 613 14.36 31.10 -33.55
CA ARG A 613 14.96 29.77 -33.72
C ARG A 613 14.98 29.40 -35.20
N LYS A 614 15.97 28.62 -35.60
CA LYS A 614 15.92 28.00 -36.93
C LYS A 614 14.82 26.94 -36.91
N VAL A 615 14.15 26.72 -38.05
CA VAL A 615 13.08 25.71 -38.17
C VAL A 615 13.56 24.33 -37.71
N ASP A 616 14.84 24.01 -37.94
CA ASP A 616 15.48 22.75 -37.50
C ASP A 616 15.67 22.62 -35.98
N ASP A 617 15.65 23.74 -35.24
CA ASP A 617 15.81 23.80 -33.78
C ASP A 617 14.45 23.91 -33.05
N VAL A 618 13.34 23.97 -33.80
CA VAL A 618 11.98 24.00 -33.27
C VAL A 618 11.46 22.57 -33.17
N ARG A 619 10.79 22.25 -32.06
CA ARG A 619 10.23 20.91 -31.85
C ARG A 619 9.21 20.60 -32.94
N ASP A 620 9.19 19.35 -33.39
CA ASP A 620 8.36 18.91 -34.52
C ASP A 620 6.85 19.11 -34.32
N ASP A 621 6.38 19.09 -33.06
CA ASP A 621 5.00 19.40 -32.67
C ASP A 621 4.69 20.91 -32.66
N GLU A 622 5.72 21.75 -32.69
CA GLU A 622 5.63 23.20 -32.64
C GLU A 622 6.04 23.89 -33.96
N VAL A 623 6.59 23.14 -34.92
CA VAL A 623 6.93 23.63 -36.27
C VAL A 623 5.73 24.30 -36.93
N PHE A 624 4.52 23.75 -36.78
CA PHE A 624 3.28 24.35 -37.29
C PHE A 624 3.04 25.78 -36.76
N PHE A 625 3.49 26.10 -35.54
CA PHE A 625 3.35 27.43 -34.95
C PHE A 625 4.51 28.38 -35.32
N HIS A 626 5.59 27.86 -35.92
CA HIS A 626 6.77 28.64 -36.32
C HIS A 626 6.76 29.04 -37.79
N THR A 627 6.04 28.32 -38.65
CA THR A 627 6.04 28.52 -40.11
C THR A 627 4.95 29.46 -40.65
N GLU A 628 4.22 30.18 -39.80
CA GLU A 628 3.21 31.19 -40.21
C GLU A 628 3.66 32.63 -39.95
#